data_AF-A0A094Y0Z4-F1
#
_entry.id   AF-A0A094Y0Z4-F1
#
_cell.length_a   1.000
_cell.length_b   1.000
_cell.length_c   1.000
_cell.angle_alpha   90.00
_cell.angle_beta   90.00
_cell.angle_gamma   90.00
#
_symmetry.space_group_name_H-M   'P 1'
#
loop_
_entity.id
_entity.type
_entity.pdbx_description
1 polymer ?
#
loop_
_entity_poly.entity_id
_entity_poly.type
_entity_poly.pdbx_seq_one_letter_code
_entity_poly.pdbx_strand_id
1 'polypeptide(L)'
;MAGKFSFSNFFGMTEDEDYSTDLQGTKTTDEVSPTSRPDNIISMTAAGNAKMNKIVLCEPRIYSDAKKVGKHLLENKAVIVNFTRIEGAQASRIIDFLTGTVFAINGEIQRVGEQIFLCTPPNYEIDGNLSDIIDQNDFDSEVN
;
A
#
# COMPACT_ATOMS: atom_id res chain seq x y z
N MET A 1 -61.54 -21.95 -30.55
CA MET A 1 -60.37 -21.87 -31.45
C MET A 1 -59.12 -21.78 -30.58
N ALA A 2 -58.05 -22.45 -31.02
CA ALA A 2 -56.63 -22.17 -30.78
C ALA A 2 -56.22 -21.59 -29.41
N GLY A 3 -55.40 -22.23 -28.58
CA GLY A 3 -54.19 -22.95 -28.94
C GLY A 3 -52.97 -22.07 -28.69
N LYS A 4 -51.97 -22.67 -28.01
CA LYS A 4 -50.52 -22.46 -28.10
C LYS A 4 -49.85 -21.93 -26.81
N PHE A 5 -49.19 -22.88 -26.15
CA PHE A 5 -47.94 -22.65 -25.44
C PHE A 5 -46.89 -22.06 -26.40
N SER A 6 -45.99 -21.20 -25.90
CA SER A 6 -44.55 -21.38 -26.11
C SER A 6 -43.71 -20.48 -25.21
N PHE A 7 -42.69 -21.11 -24.66
CA PHE A 7 -41.42 -20.60 -24.14
C PHE A 7 -40.82 -19.48 -24.99
N SER A 8 -40.22 -18.48 -24.32
CA SER A 8 -38.83 -18.07 -24.58
C SER A 8 -38.26 -17.27 -23.41
N ASN A 9 -37.27 -17.90 -22.79
CA ASN A 9 -36.16 -17.28 -22.10
C ASN A 9 -35.42 -16.29 -23.04
N PHE A 10 -34.43 -15.58 -22.51
CA PHE A 10 -33.37 -14.91 -23.28
C PHE A 10 -33.78 -13.62 -24.00
N PHE A 11 -33.57 -12.46 -23.37
CA PHE A 11 -32.45 -11.55 -23.68
C PHE A 11 -32.72 -10.22 -22.98
N GLY A 12 -31.95 -9.92 -21.94
CA GLY A 12 -31.84 -8.57 -21.42
C GLY A 12 -30.86 -7.80 -22.30
N MET A 13 -31.39 -7.00 -23.22
CA MET A 13 -30.68 -5.84 -23.75
C MET A 13 -31.60 -4.64 -23.56
N THR A 14 -31.01 -3.62 -22.94
CA THR A 14 -31.21 -2.22 -23.30
C THR A 14 -32.32 -1.46 -22.56
N GLU A 15 -31.82 -0.51 -21.77
CA GLU A 15 -32.30 0.86 -21.56
C GLU A 15 -33.61 1.09 -20.78
N ASP A 16 -33.37 1.69 -19.60
CA ASP A 16 -33.94 2.96 -19.16
C ASP A 16 -35.31 3.02 -18.47
N GLU A 17 -35.20 3.59 -17.26
CA GLU A 17 -36.16 4.35 -16.46
C GLU A 17 -37.25 3.64 -15.63
N ASP A 18 -36.97 3.65 -14.31
CA ASP A 18 -37.83 4.04 -13.18
C ASP A 18 -39.37 3.98 -13.34
N TYR A 19 -40.04 3.31 -12.40
CA TYR A 19 -41.10 3.83 -11.50
C TYR A 19 -41.83 2.67 -10.79
N SER A 20 -41.55 2.59 -9.48
CA SER A 20 -42.52 2.52 -8.38
C SER A 20 -43.70 1.52 -8.38
N THR A 21 -43.72 0.78 -7.26
CA THR A 21 -44.89 0.37 -6.45
C THR A 21 -45.72 -0.80 -6.98
N ASP A 22 -45.85 -1.85 -6.16
CA ASP A 22 -47.19 -2.29 -5.74
C ASP A 22 -47.18 -3.24 -4.54
N LEU A 23 -48.29 -3.14 -3.82
CA LEU A 23 -48.56 -3.51 -2.43
C LEU A 23 -49.19 -4.92 -2.28
N GLN A 24 -49.32 -5.28 -0.99
CA GLN A 24 -50.19 -6.31 -0.37
C GLN A 24 -49.73 -7.76 -0.52
N GLY A 25 -49.64 -8.57 0.52
CA GLY A 25 -50.34 -8.65 1.81
C GLY A 25 -50.50 -10.16 2.07
N THR A 26 -50.26 -10.72 3.26
CA THR A 26 -51.29 -10.95 4.28
C THR A 26 -50.68 -11.39 5.62
N LYS A 27 -51.40 -11.02 6.68
CA LYS A 27 -51.13 -11.15 8.12
C LYS A 27 -51.25 -12.59 8.67
N THR A 28 -50.47 -12.92 9.69
CA THR A 28 -50.92 -13.63 10.91
C THR A 28 -50.01 -13.29 12.12
N THR A 29 -50.67 -12.77 13.16
CA THR A 29 -50.39 -12.59 14.60
C THR A 29 -49.80 -13.84 15.29
N ASP A 30 -49.11 -13.88 16.45
CA ASP A 30 -48.87 -12.98 17.59
C ASP A 30 -47.59 -13.43 18.38
N GLU A 31 -46.88 -12.46 18.96
CA GLU A 31 -46.26 -12.41 20.31
C GLU A 31 -45.37 -13.56 20.86
N VAL A 32 -44.05 -13.32 20.97
CA VAL A 32 -43.23 -13.75 22.13
C VAL A 32 -42.05 -12.81 22.43
N SER A 33 -42.19 -12.05 23.52
CA SER A 33 -41.24 -11.46 24.49
C SER A 33 -39.81 -11.02 24.07
N PRO A 34 -39.40 -9.76 24.40
CA PRO A 34 -38.04 -9.28 24.22
C PRO A 34 -37.19 -9.64 25.44
N THR A 35 -36.44 -10.74 25.39
CA THR A 35 -35.34 -10.94 26.36
C THR A 35 -34.16 -10.09 25.95
N SER A 36 -34.03 -8.93 26.59
CA SER A 36 -32.86 -8.07 26.62
C SER A 36 -31.61 -8.88 26.99
N ARG A 37 -30.86 -9.30 25.98
CA ARG A 37 -29.45 -9.64 26.10
C ARG A 37 -28.68 -8.45 25.52
N PRO A 38 -27.75 -7.83 26.26
CA PRO A 38 -26.82 -6.90 25.63
C PRO A 38 -25.82 -7.73 24.83
N ASP A 39 -26.24 -8.23 23.67
CA ASP A 39 -25.29 -8.62 22.64
C ASP A 39 -24.68 -7.33 22.12
N ASN A 40 -23.52 -7.00 22.68
CA ASN A 40 -22.66 -5.95 22.19
C ASN A 40 -22.01 -6.47 20.90
N ILE A 41 -22.82 -6.59 19.84
CA ILE A 41 -22.39 -6.92 18.49
C ILE A 41 -21.62 -5.71 17.96
N ILE A 42 -20.31 -5.73 18.17
CA ILE A 42 -19.39 -4.80 17.54
C ILE A 42 -19.28 -5.25 16.07
N SER A 43 -19.89 -4.50 15.17
CA SER A 43 -19.68 -4.65 13.74
C SER A 43 -18.20 -4.43 13.42
N MET A 44 -17.44 -5.51 13.20
CA MET A 44 -16.02 -5.48 12.78
C MET A 44 -15.81 -4.94 11.35
N THR A 45 -16.76 -4.19 10.80
CA THR A 45 -16.63 -3.54 9.48
C THR A 45 -15.71 -2.31 9.53
N ALA A 46 -15.27 -1.89 10.72
CA ALA A 46 -14.26 -0.86 10.92
C ALA A 46 -12.81 -1.39 10.99
N ALA A 47 -12.56 -2.69 10.73
CA ALA A 47 -11.21 -3.19 10.45
C ALA A 47 -10.78 -2.95 8.98
N GLY A 48 -11.43 -2.01 8.30
CA GLY A 48 -11.13 -1.62 6.93
C GLY A 48 -9.80 -0.88 6.85
N ASN A 49 -8.74 -1.61 6.47
CA ASN A 49 -7.44 -1.09 6.04
C ASN A 49 -6.76 -0.14 7.05
N ALA A 50 -6.28 -0.67 8.18
CA ALA A 50 -5.08 -0.09 8.76
C ALA A 50 -4.00 -0.13 7.66
N LYS A 51 -3.65 1.02 7.08
CA LYS A 51 -2.61 1.15 6.05
C LYS A 51 -1.30 0.65 6.65
N MET A 52 -0.98 -0.62 6.43
CA MET A 52 0.28 -1.22 6.86
C MET A 52 1.40 -0.54 6.06
N ASN A 53 2.25 0.19 6.75
CA ASN A 53 3.48 0.76 6.20
C ASN A 53 4.38 -0.40 5.73
N LYS A 54 4.65 -0.49 4.43
CA LYS A 54 5.45 -1.57 3.82
C LYS A 54 6.85 -1.11 3.49
N ILE A 55 7.86 -1.91 3.84
CA ILE A 55 9.25 -1.68 3.46
C ILE A 55 9.58 -2.60 2.29
N VAL A 56 10.20 -2.06 1.25
CA VAL A 56 10.61 -2.77 0.03
C VAL A 56 12.13 -2.89 0.02
N LEU A 57 12.65 -4.06 -0.35
CA LEU A 57 14.08 -4.27 -0.56
C LEU A 57 14.38 -4.15 -2.05
N CYS A 58 15.37 -3.35 -2.42
CA CYS A 58 15.80 -3.14 -3.80
C CYS A 58 17.32 -3.29 -3.90
N GLU A 59 17.75 -4.10 -4.87
CA GLU A 59 19.16 -4.27 -5.23
C GLU A 59 19.30 -3.86 -6.70
N PRO A 60 19.51 -2.56 -6.97
CA PRO A 60 19.56 -2.06 -8.34
C PRO A 60 20.81 -2.59 -9.05
N ARG A 61 20.73 -2.76 -10.37
CA ARG A 61 21.89 -3.18 -11.19
C ARG A 61 22.22 -2.17 -12.28
N ILE A 62 21.25 -1.34 -12.62
CA ILE A 62 21.36 -0.30 -13.63
C ILE A 62 20.73 1.00 -13.13
N TYR A 63 21.14 2.13 -13.69
CA TYR A 63 20.59 3.44 -13.33
C TYR A 63 19.05 3.51 -13.44
N SER A 64 18.46 2.84 -14.45
CA SER A 64 17.00 2.84 -14.66
C SER A 64 16.20 2.25 -13.49
N ASP A 65 16.81 1.41 -12.65
CA ASP A 65 16.15 0.85 -11.47
C ASP A 65 15.87 1.92 -10.39
N ALA A 66 16.61 3.03 -10.39
CA ALA A 66 16.36 4.16 -9.50
C ALA A 66 14.93 4.70 -9.64
N LYS A 67 14.38 4.67 -10.85
CA LYS A 67 12.98 5.08 -11.13
C LYS A 67 11.97 4.16 -10.43
N LYS A 68 12.27 2.87 -10.28
CA LYS A 68 11.41 1.91 -9.57
C LYS A 68 11.38 2.22 -8.08
N VAL A 69 12.55 2.53 -7.50
CA VAL A 69 12.67 2.98 -6.10
C VAL A 69 11.85 4.25 -5.88
N GLY A 70 11.99 5.25 -6.76
CA GLY A 70 11.19 6.48 -6.70
C GLY A 70 9.68 6.23 -6.76
N LYS A 71 9.24 5.29 -7.61
CA LYS A 71 7.82 4.89 -7.67
C LYS A 71 7.34 4.28 -6.36
N HIS A 72 8.13 3.43 -5.71
CA HIS A 72 7.76 2.86 -4.41
C HIS A 72 7.62 3.93 -3.33
N LEU A 73 8.51 4.92 -3.32
CA LEU A 73 8.44 6.05 -2.39
C LEU A 73 7.15 6.87 -2.60
N LEU A 74 6.76 7.13 -3.85
CA LEU A 74 5.50 7.80 -4.20
C LEU A 74 4.25 6.99 -3.79
N GLU A 75 4.36 5.66 -3.72
CA GLU A 75 3.31 4.77 -3.21
C GLU A 75 3.27 4.71 -1.67
N ASN A 76 3.98 5.60 -0.97
CA ASN A 76 4.16 5.62 0.49
C ASN A 76 4.77 4.33 1.07
N LYS A 77 5.72 3.74 0.33
CA LYS A 77 6.51 2.59 0.79
C LYS A 77 7.94 3.01 1.03
N ALA A 78 8.49 2.71 2.20
CA ALA A 78 9.92 2.86 2.44
C ALA A 78 10.71 1.84 1.61
N VAL A 79 11.93 2.19 1.23
CA VAL A 79 12.80 1.34 0.40
C VAL A 79 14.20 1.26 0.98
N ILE A 80 14.70 0.05 1.18
CA ILE A 80 16.11 -0.20 1.46
C ILE A 80 16.79 -0.52 0.13
N VAL A 81 17.81 0.24 -0.21
CA VAL A 81 18.55 0.16 -1.47
C VAL A 81 19.97 -0.33 -1.20
N ASN A 82 20.34 -1.45 -1.81
CA ASN A 82 21.69 -2.02 -1.72
C ASN A 82 22.44 -1.80 -3.05
N PHE A 83 23.54 -1.06 -3.00
CA PHE A 83 24.38 -0.69 -4.15
C PHE A 83 25.59 -1.60 -4.38
N THR A 84 25.73 -2.71 -3.65
CA THR A 84 26.88 -3.64 -3.78
C THR A 84 27.13 -4.19 -5.18
N ARG A 85 26.10 -4.22 -6.04
CA ARG A 85 26.21 -4.67 -7.44
C ARG A 85 26.39 -3.55 -8.46
N ILE A 86 26.61 -2.32 -8.02
CA ILE A 86 26.74 -1.15 -8.88
C ILE A 86 28.12 -0.52 -8.68
N GLU A 87 28.72 -0.08 -9.78
CA GLU A 87 29.97 0.68 -9.75
C GLU A 87 29.78 2.03 -9.04
N GLY A 88 30.77 2.47 -8.26
CA GLY A 88 30.69 3.69 -7.45
C GLY A 88 30.18 4.92 -8.21
N ALA A 89 30.64 5.16 -9.43
CA ALA A 89 30.21 6.29 -10.25
C ALA A 89 28.71 6.24 -10.63
N GLN A 90 28.16 5.04 -10.86
CA GLN A 90 26.73 4.85 -11.12
C GLN A 90 25.92 4.92 -9.83
N ALA A 91 26.45 4.40 -8.72
CA ALA A 91 25.81 4.47 -7.41
C ALA A 91 25.60 5.93 -6.98
N SER A 92 26.61 6.79 -7.09
CA SER A 92 26.49 8.23 -6.78
C SER A 92 25.38 8.91 -7.60
N ARG A 93 25.29 8.63 -8.90
CA ARG A 93 24.21 9.19 -9.75
C ARG A 93 22.83 8.72 -9.33
N ILE A 94 22.69 7.47 -8.89
CA ILE A 94 21.43 6.94 -8.39
C ILE A 94 21.09 7.60 -7.06
N ILE A 95 22.06 7.76 -6.15
CA ILE A 95 21.87 8.45 -4.88
C ILE A 95 21.42 9.89 -5.13
N ASP A 96 22.05 10.64 -6.03
CA ASP A 96 21.64 12.00 -6.38
C ASP A 96 20.19 12.07 -6.88
N PHE A 97 19.79 11.12 -7.74
CA PHE A 97 18.42 10.99 -8.22
C PHE A 97 17.43 10.69 -7.07
N LEU A 98 17.80 9.80 -6.17
CA LEU A 98 16.97 9.44 -5.02
C LEU A 98 16.86 10.60 -4.03
N THR A 99 17.94 11.31 -3.74
CA THR A 99 17.97 12.52 -2.92
C THR A 99 17.01 13.58 -3.48
N GLY A 100 17.04 13.81 -4.81
CA GLY A 100 16.07 14.70 -5.45
C GLY A 100 14.63 14.20 -5.33
N THR A 101 14.41 12.88 -5.40
CA THR A 101 13.08 12.27 -5.29
C THR A 101 12.52 12.37 -3.86
N VAL A 102 13.31 12.01 -2.85
CA VAL A 102 12.88 12.10 -1.44
C VAL A 102 12.65 13.55 -1.03
N PHE A 103 13.48 14.48 -1.49
CA PHE A 103 13.29 15.91 -1.26
C PHE A 103 11.95 16.40 -1.82
N ALA A 104 11.58 15.95 -3.03
CA ALA A 104 10.32 16.34 -3.65
C ALA A 104 9.07 15.81 -2.93
N ILE A 105 9.18 14.73 -2.16
CA ILE A 105 8.05 14.12 -1.42
C ILE A 105 8.11 14.40 0.09
N ASN A 106 9.01 15.29 0.54
CA ASN A 106 9.28 15.52 1.97
C ASN A 106 9.65 14.24 2.74
N GLY A 107 10.33 13.32 2.06
CA GLY A 107 10.90 12.11 2.66
C GLY A 107 12.33 12.33 3.14
N GLU A 108 12.95 11.24 3.59
CA GLU A 108 14.33 11.23 4.07
C GLU A 108 15.12 10.11 3.40
N ILE A 109 16.43 10.33 3.28
CA ILE A 109 17.40 9.32 2.85
C ILE A 109 18.53 9.26 3.87
N GLN A 110 18.82 8.06 4.38
CA GLN A 110 19.90 7.83 5.33
C GLN A 110 20.79 6.67 4.86
N ARG A 111 22.09 6.81 5.10
CA ARG A 111 23.05 5.71 4.95
C ARG A 111 22.96 4.80 6.18
N VAL A 112 22.71 3.52 5.96
CA VAL A 112 22.56 2.51 7.02
C VAL A 112 23.60 1.39 6.91
N GLY A 113 24.53 1.50 5.96
CA GLY A 113 25.66 0.58 5.76
C GLY A 113 26.60 1.13 4.69
N GLU A 114 27.70 0.43 4.43
CA GLU A 114 28.74 0.89 3.49
C GLU A 114 28.16 1.29 2.12
N GLN A 115 27.31 0.41 1.56
CA GLN A 115 26.62 0.59 0.28
C GLN A 115 25.10 0.39 0.41
N ILE A 116 24.54 0.61 1.60
CA ILE A 116 23.11 0.41 1.89
C ILE A 116 22.48 1.72 2.35
N PHE A 117 21.39 2.10 1.70
CA PHE A 117 20.65 3.32 1.96
C PHE A 117 19.19 3.01 2.27
N LEU A 118 18.65 3.68 3.27
CA LEU A 118 17.23 3.69 3.59
C LEU A 118 16.60 4.96 3.03
N CYS A 119 15.57 4.81 2.21
CA CYS A 119 14.75 5.91 1.71
C CYS A 119 13.34 5.78 2.30
N THR A 120 12.85 6.82 2.96
CA THR A 120 11.56 6.83 3.64
C THR A 120 10.66 7.95 3.11
N PRO A 121 9.37 7.68 2.87
CA PRO A 121 8.35 8.72 2.72
C PRO A 121 8.01 9.37 4.07
N PRO A 122 7.28 10.51 4.09
CA PRO A 122 7.02 11.30 5.31
C PRO A 122 6.21 10.58 6.40
N ASN A 123 5.61 9.41 6.11
CA ASN A 123 4.82 8.62 7.05
C ASN A 123 5.67 7.61 7.87
N TYR A 124 6.99 7.71 7.82
CA TYR A 124 7.91 6.87 8.57
C TYR A 124 8.72 7.72 9.54
N GLU A 125 8.86 7.22 10.77
CA GLU A 125 9.75 7.75 11.78
C GLU A 125 10.99 6.87 11.85
N ILE A 126 12.18 7.49 11.90
CA ILE A 126 13.47 6.80 12.01
C ILE A 126 14.01 7.11 13.41
N ASP A 127 14.36 6.06 14.16
CA ASP A 127 15.03 6.19 15.45
C ASP A 127 16.48 5.70 15.34
N GLY A 128 17.41 6.49 15.88
CA GLY A 128 18.86 6.26 15.80
C GLY A 128 19.54 6.82 14.54
N ASN A 129 20.88 6.84 14.59
CA ASN A 129 21.74 7.22 13.47
C ASN A 129 22.84 6.16 13.30
N LEU A 130 22.85 5.48 12.15
CA LEU A 130 23.87 4.47 11.82
C LEU A 130 25.12 5.06 11.17
N SER A 131 25.05 6.29 10.65
CA SER A 131 26.14 6.89 9.85
C SER A 131 27.38 7.10 10.70
N ASP A 132 27.22 7.60 11.92
CA ASP A 132 28.32 7.90 12.85
C ASP A 132 29.14 6.65 13.24
N ILE A 133 28.48 5.49 13.29
CA ILE A 133 29.11 4.21 13.65
C ILE A 133 29.94 3.65 12.47
N ILE A 134 29.44 3.83 11.25
CA ILE A 134 30.10 3.32 10.04
C ILE A 134 31.38 4.11 9.78
N ASP A 135 31.32 5.43 9.86
CA ASP A 135 32.48 6.28 9.60
C ASP A 135 33.61 6.05 10.63
N GLN A 136 33.28 5.68 11.87
CA GLN A 136 34.29 5.28 12.88
C GLN A 136 34.99 3.96 12.55
N ASN A 137 34.26 2.95 12.04
CA ASN A 137 34.85 1.65 11.72
C ASN A 137 35.78 1.70 10.49
N ASP A 138 35.49 2.56 9.51
CA ASP A 138 36.41 2.82 8.39
C ASP A 138 37.71 3.47 8.87
N PHE A 139 37.62 4.44 9.80
CA PHE A 139 38.81 5.09 10.37
C PHE A 139 39.70 4.16 11.18
N ASP A 140 39.14 3.27 12.01
CA ASP A 140 39.92 2.32 12.82
C ASP A 140 40.60 1.22 11.99
N SER A 141 40.06 0.91 10.80
CA SER A 141 40.59 -0.13 9.90
C SER A 141 41.81 0.32 9.09
N GLU A 142 42.05 1.62 8.92
CA GLU A 142 43.20 2.19 8.20
C GLU A 142 44.45 2.38 9.08
N VAL A 143 44.32 2.30 10.41
CA VAL A 143 45.41 2.59 11.36
C VAL A 143 46.15 1.35 11.89
N ASN A 144 45.87 0.17 11.35
CA ASN A 144 46.47 -1.10 11.75
C ASN A 144 46.97 -1.91 10.56
#